data_AF-A0A1Y3ML86-F1
#
_entry.id   AF-A0A1Y3ML86-F1
#
_cell.length_a   1.000
_cell.length_b   1.000
_cell.length_c   1.000
_cell.angle_alpha   90.00
_cell.angle_beta   90.00
_cell.angle_gamma   90.00
#
_symmetry.space_group_name_H-M   'P 1'
#
loop_
_entity.id
_entity.type
_entity.pdbx_description
1 polymer ?
#
loop_
_entity_poly.entity_id
_entity_poly.type
_entity_poly.pdbx_seq_one_letter_code
_entity_poly.pdbx_strand_id
1 'polypeptide(L)'
;FRNYKIVYRRYAGLFFCFCVDTNDNELAYLEAIHFFVEVLDAFFGNVCELDLVFNFYKVYAILDEVFLAGEIQETSKNVVLSRLDYLDKLE
;
A
#
# COMPACT_ATOMS: atom_id res chain seq x y z
N PHE A 1 -27.45 -0.89 -6.60
CA PHE A 1 -26.73 0.40 -6.45
C PHE A 1 -26.08 0.41 -5.08
N ARG A 2 -24.74 0.49 -5.06
CA ARG A 2 -23.79 0.24 -3.94
C ARG A 2 -23.57 -1.25 -3.60
N ASN A 3 -23.05 -1.99 -4.58
CA ASN A 3 -22.54 -3.36 -4.36
C ASN A 3 -21.02 -3.32 -4.15
N TYR A 4 -20.54 -2.43 -3.29
CA TYR A 4 -19.13 -2.36 -2.91
C TYR A 4 -19.00 -2.58 -1.42
N LYS A 5 -17.95 -3.27 -1.03
CA LYS A 5 -17.56 -3.50 0.37
C LYS A 5 -16.33 -2.67 0.67
N ILE A 6 -16.22 -2.21 1.91
CA ILE A 6 -15.04 -1.49 2.39
C ILE A 6 -14.30 -2.41 3.33
N VAL A 7 -13.06 -2.75 2.97
CA VAL A 7 -12.13 -3.46 3.84
C VAL A 7 -11.22 -2.42 4.45
N TYR A 8 -11.12 -2.37 5.78
CA TYR A 8 -10.26 -1.41 6.46
C TYR A 8 -9.49 -2.03 7.61
N ARG A 9 -8.30 -1.48 7.89
CA ARG A 9 -7.47 -1.87 9.02
C ARG A 9 -6.82 -0.65 9.65
N ARG A 10 -6.76 -0.64 10.98
CA ARG A 10 -6.15 0.45 11.76
C ARG A 10 -4.71 0.11 12.11
N TYR A 11 -3.78 1.03 11.81
CA TYR A 11 -2.38 0.99 12.24
C TYR A 11 -2.07 2.29 12.97
N ALA A 12 -1.71 2.20 14.25
CA ALA A 12 -1.57 3.37 15.14
C ALA A 12 -2.82 4.28 15.08
N GLY A 13 -2.67 5.55 14.70
CA GLY A 13 -3.75 6.53 14.50
C GLY A 13 -4.33 6.57 13.09
N LEU A 14 -3.77 5.81 12.14
CA LEU A 14 -4.18 5.80 10.74
C LEU A 14 -5.16 4.65 10.42
N PHE A 15 -6.15 4.97 9.58
CA PHE A 15 -7.07 4.00 9.00
C PHE A 15 -6.76 3.85 7.51
N PHE A 16 -6.42 2.62 7.11
CA PHE A 16 -6.24 2.24 5.71
C PHE A 16 -7.52 1.56 5.24
N CYS A 17 -8.10 2.04 4.14
CA CYS A 17 -9.40 1.59 3.63
C CYS A 17 -9.31 1.29 2.14
N PHE A 18 -9.79 0.13 1.73
CA PHE A 18 -9.91 -0.29 0.33
C PHE A 18 -11.38 -0.52 0.01
N CYS A 19 -11.82 -0.04 -1.15
CA CYS A 19 -13.16 -0.27 -1.68
C CYS A 19 -13.05 -1.41 -2.71
N VAL A 20 -13.76 -2.51 -2.48
CA VAL A 20 -13.69 -3.73 -3.28
C VAL A 20 -15.08 -4.16 -3.72
N ASP A 21 -15.18 -4.97 -4.77
CA ASP A 21 -16.46 -5.50 -5.21
C ASP A 21 -17.01 -6.53 -4.22
N THR A 22 -18.33 -6.73 -4.20
CA THR A 22 -18.96 -7.69 -3.27
C THR A 22 -18.49 -9.13 -3.44
N ASN A 23 -17.99 -9.47 -4.63
CA ASN A 23 -17.52 -10.81 -5.01
C ASN A 23 -16.03 -11.03 -4.68
N ASP A 24 -15.30 -9.98 -4.32
CA ASP A 24 -13.88 -10.05 -4.04
C ASP A 24 -13.57 -10.66 -2.68
N ASN A 25 -12.34 -11.18 -2.57
CA ASN A 25 -11.88 -11.80 -1.34
C ASN A 25 -11.45 -10.73 -0.31
N GLU A 26 -12.31 -10.50 0.67
CA GLU A 26 -12.07 -9.54 1.76
C GLU A 26 -10.75 -9.81 2.51
N LEU A 27 -10.39 -11.07 2.74
CA LEU A 27 -9.15 -11.44 3.44
C LEU A 27 -7.92 -11.16 2.58
N ALA A 28 -8.01 -11.31 1.26
CA ALA A 28 -6.91 -10.98 0.35
C ALA A 28 -6.60 -9.48 0.39
N TYR A 29 -7.62 -8.63 0.37
CA TYR A 29 -7.44 -7.18 0.49
C TYR A 29 -7.01 -6.76 1.90
N LEU A 30 -7.44 -7.47 2.94
CA LEU A 30 -6.98 -7.21 4.31
C LEU A 30 -5.48 -7.50 4.47
N GLU A 31 -4.98 -8.57 3.84
CA GLU A 31 -3.55 -8.87 3.76
C GLU A 31 -2.81 -7.92 2.81
N ALA A 32 -3.43 -7.48 1.71
CA ALA A 32 -2.84 -6.48 0.83
C ALA A 32 -2.61 -5.14 1.55
N ILE A 33 -3.55 -4.70 2.40
CA ILE A 33 -3.36 -3.55 3.29
C ILE A 33 -2.15 -3.78 4.21
N HIS A 34 -2.03 -4.99 4.78
CA HIS A 34 -0.92 -5.30 5.65
C HIS A 34 0.43 -5.26 4.93
N PHE A 35 0.50 -5.90 3.76
CA PHE A 35 1.66 -5.90 2.91
C PHE A 35 2.09 -4.48 2.53
N PHE A 36 1.14 -3.62 2.14
CA PHE A 36 1.42 -2.22 1.82
C PHE A 36 2.04 -1.46 3.01
N VAL A 37 1.48 -1.63 4.20
CA VAL A 37 2.03 -0.99 5.42
C VAL A 37 3.42 -1.53 5.76
N GLU A 38 3.68 -2.82 5.57
CA GLU A 38 5.01 -3.39 5.79
C GLU A 38 6.04 -2.90 4.76
N VAL A 39 5.65 -2.69 3.50
CA VAL A 39 6.52 -2.09 2.48
C VAL A 39 6.84 -0.64 2.85
N LEU A 40 5.86 0.13 3.31
CA LEU A 40 6.08 1.50 3.80
C LEU A 40 7.06 1.51 4.98
N ASP A 41 6.87 0.62 5.95
CA ASP A 41 7.74 0.53 7.12
C ASP A 41 9.19 0.15 6.75
N ALA A 42 9.35 -0.79 5.82
CA ALA A 42 10.66 -1.21 5.31
C ALA A 42 11.35 -0.10 4.49
N PHE A 43 10.60 0.70 3.74
CA PHE A 43 11.15 1.79 2.94
C PHE A 43 11.56 3.01 3.79
N PHE A 44 10.72 3.44 4.73
CA PHE A 44 11.00 4.62 5.57
C PHE A 44 11.88 4.30 6.79
N GLY A 45 11.98 3.02 7.19
CA GLY A 45 12.76 2.60 8.34
C GLY A 45 12.16 3.09 9.66
N ASN A 46 11.03 2.50 10.06
CA ASN A 46 10.17 2.89 11.19
C ASN A 46 9.24 4.06 10.84
N VAL A 47 8.18 3.76 10.08
CA VAL A 47 7.28 4.76 9.50
C VAL A 47 6.44 5.49 10.55
N CYS A 48 6.37 6.82 10.46
CA CYS A 48 5.48 7.66 11.26
C CYS A 48 4.45 8.39 10.38
N GLU A 49 3.31 8.79 10.96
CA GLU A 49 2.23 9.50 10.24
C GLU A 49 2.73 10.79 9.55
N LEU A 50 3.71 11.46 10.17
CA LEU A 50 4.36 12.65 9.59
C LEU A 50 5.14 12.32 8.32
N ASP A 51 5.79 11.16 8.23
CA ASP A 51 6.56 10.77 7.05
C ASP A 51 5.66 10.60 5.83
N LEU A 52 4.46 10.06 6.02
CA LEU A 52 3.45 9.95 4.96
C LEU A 52 2.98 11.33 4.48
N VAL A 53 2.86 12.32 5.39
CA VAL A 53 2.43 13.68 5.05
C VAL A 53 3.53 14.43 4.31
N PHE A 54 4.79 14.34 4.77
CA PHE A 54 5.91 15.03 4.16
C PHE A 54 6.36 14.40 2.83
N ASN A 55 6.32 13.06 2.74
CA ASN A 55 6.78 12.31 1.57
C ASN A 55 5.62 11.65 0.81
N PHE A 56 4.48 12.36 0.67
CA PHE A 56 3.29 11.83 0.00
C PHE A 56 3.59 11.32 -1.42
N TYR A 57 4.48 12.00 -2.16
CA TYR A 57 4.88 11.61 -3.52
C TYR A 57 5.55 10.23 -3.54
N LYS A 58 6.40 9.90 -2.56
CA LYS A 58 6.99 8.57 -2.43
C LYS A 58 5.95 7.52 -2.06
N VAL A 59 4.98 7.86 -1.22
CA VAL A 59 3.87 6.95 -0.87
C VAL A 59 3.05 6.60 -2.12
N TYR A 60 2.77 7.55 -3.01
CA TYR A 60 2.10 7.27 -4.28
C TYR A 60 2.94 6.37 -5.19
N ALA A 61 4.25 6.59 -5.26
CA ALA A 61 5.13 5.71 -6.03
C ALA A 61 5.13 4.26 -5.49
N ILE A 62 5.12 4.10 -4.16
CA ILE A 62 5.01 2.78 -3.53
C ILE A 62 3.64 2.16 -3.81
N LEU A 63 2.57 2.96 -3.77
CA LEU A 63 1.22 2.50 -4.07
C LEU A 63 1.13 1.95 -5.50
N ASP A 64 1.70 2.65 -6.48
CA ASP A 64 1.70 2.25 -7.90
C ASP A 64 2.52 0.97 -8.17
N GLU A 65 3.57 0.70 -7.38
CA GLU A 65 4.32 -0.55 -7.50
C GLU A 65 3.55 -1.74 -6.90
N VAL A 66 2.75 -1.52 -5.85
CA VAL A 66 1.99 -2.59 -5.18
C VAL A 66 0.63 -2.83 -5.84
N PHE A 67 -0.06 -1.77 -6.27
CA PHE A 67 -1.39 -1.82 -6.86
C PHE A 67 -1.41 -1.07 -8.19
N LEU A 68 -1.98 -1.69 -9.21
CA LEU A 68 -2.12 -1.06 -10.52
C LEU A 68 -3.48 -1.39 -11.12
N ALA A 69 -4.14 -0.38 -11.69
CA ALA A 69 -5.45 -0.51 -12.31
C ALA A 69 -6.54 -1.13 -11.39
N GLY A 70 -6.40 -0.98 -10.07
CA GLY A 70 -7.35 -1.54 -9.08
C GLY A 70 -7.05 -2.98 -8.66
N GLU A 71 -6.00 -3.58 -9.20
CA GLU A 71 -5.58 -4.95 -8.91
C GLU A 71 -4.22 -4.97 -8.19
N ILE A 72 -3.92 -6.08 -7.53
CA ILE A 72 -2.61 -6.31 -6.91
C ILE A 72 -1.58 -6.59 -8.01
N GLN A 73 -0.57 -5.75 -8.13
CA GLN A 73 0.49 -5.90 -9.13
C GLN A 73 1.63 -6.78 -8.59
N GLU A 74 2.25 -6.37 -7.49
CA GLU A 74 3.39 -7.06 -6.89
C GLU A 74 3.13 -7.45 -5.44
N THR A 75 3.41 -8.71 -5.12
CA THR A 75 3.24 -9.29 -3.78
C THR A 75 4.57 -9.61 -3.10
N SER A 76 5.71 -9.32 -3.74
CA SER A 76 7.04 -9.63 -3.21
C SER A 76 7.72 -8.38 -2.69
N LYS A 77 7.92 -8.29 -1.36
CA LYS A 77 8.59 -7.16 -0.70
C LYS A 77 9.95 -6.87 -1.32
N ASN A 78 10.73 -7.91 -1.59
CA ASN A 78 12.09 -7.77 -2.13
C ASN A 78 12.08 -7.11 -3.52
N VAL A 79 11.11 -7.47 -4.37
CA VAL A 79 10.98 -6.91 -5.72
C VAL A 79 10.57 -5.45 -5.63
N VAL A 80 9.55 -5.14 -4.81
CA VAL A 80 9.06 -3.77 -4.61
C VAL A 80 10.16 -2.87 -4.06
N LEU A 81 10.88 -3.29 -3.01
CA LEU A 81 11.98 -2.51 -2.44
C LEU A 81 13.13 -2.30 -3.44
N SER A 82 13.47 -3.31 -4.25
CA SER A 82 14.50 -3.18 -5.29
C SER A 82 14.09 -2.20 -6.40
N ARG A 83 12.81 -2.23 -6.80
CA ARG A 83 12.21 -1.28 -7.75
C ARG A 83 12.26 0.15 -7.22
N LEU A 84 11.86 0.35 -5.96
CA LEU A 84 11.85 1.65 -5.31
C LEU A 84 13.25 2.24 -5.17
N ASP A 85 14.25 1.43 -4.79
CA ASP A 85 15.65 1.86 -4.72
C ASP A 85 16.21 2.23 -6.10
N TYR A 86 15.80 1.51 -7.16
CA TYR A 86 16.16 1.88 -8.52
C TYR A 86 15.52 3.21 -8.96
N LEU A 87 14.25 3.44 -8.62
CA LEU A 87 13.55 4.69 -8.92
C LEU A 87 14.16 5.89 -8.17
N ASP A 88 14.48 5.72 -6.89
CA ASP A 88 15.11 6.77 -6.05
C ASP A 88 16.50 7.17 -6.56
N LYS A 89 17.21 6.27 -7.28
CA LYS A 89 18.52 6.54 -7.92
C LYS A 89 18.43 7.23 -9.28
N LEU A 90 17.26 7.22 -9.91
CA LEU A 90 17.04 7.88 -11.19
C LEU A 90 16.62 9.35 -11.03
N GLU A 91 16.12 9.73 -9.85
CA GLU A 91 15.95 11.12 -9.42
C GLU A 91 17.29 11.75 -9.01
#